data_AF-G1U9W2-F1
#
_entry.id   AF-G1U9W2-F1
#
_cell.length_a   1.000
_cell.length_b   1.000
_cell.length_c   1.000
_cell.angle_alpha   90.00
_cell.angle_beta   90.00
_cell.angle_gamma   90.00
#
_symmetry.space_group_name_H-M   'P 1'
#
loop_
_entity.id
_entity.type
_entity.pdbx_description
1 polymer ?
#
loop_
_entity_poly.entity_id
_entity_poly.type
_entity_poly.pdbx_seq_one_letter_code
_entity_poly.pdbx_strand_id
1 'polypeptide(L)' 'MSAEFIIQAELCSTLNNCQHVELKLPQAELAKLQLVATSKSETINYSDYTEFFLVSFSITLSFWLLAKTIGIMLTIIKKA' A
#
# COMPACT_ATOMS: atom_id res chain seq x y z
N MET A 1 -23.33 30.72 -12.36
CA MET A 1 -24.19 29.90 -11.48
C MET A 1 -23.35 28.75 -10.97
N SER A 2 -22.83 28.82 -9.74
CA SER A 2 -22.14 27.70 -9.11
C SER A 2 -23.18 26.68 -8.64
N ALA A 3 -23.09 25.45 -9.10
CA ALA A 3 -23.92 24.36 -8.58
C ALA A 3 -23.49 24.07 -7.14
N GLU A 4 -24.40 24.28 -6.19
CA GLU A 4 -24.20 23.93 -4.78
C GLU A 4 -24.68 22.49 -4.57
N PHE A 5 -23.82 21.65 -3.99
CA PHE A 5 -24.16 20.26 -3.69
C PHE A 5 -24.42 20.10 -2.20
N ILE A 6 -25.54 19.45 -1.86
CA ILE A 6 -25.92 19.14 -0.49
C ILE A 6 -25.52 17.70 -0.22
N ILE A 7 -24.62 17.49 0.74
CA ILE A 7 -24.19 16.17 1.18
C ILE A 7 -24.70 15.96 2.61
N GLN A 8 -25.35 14.83 2.85
CA GLN A 8 -25.70 14.40 4.20
C GLN A 8 -24.49 13.74 4.83
N ALA A 9 -24.03 14.27 5.96
CA ALA A 9 -22.90 13.73 6.70
C ALA A 9 -23.24 13.63 8.19
N GLU A 10 -22.65 12.66 8.87
CA GLU A 10 -22.76 12.54 10.33
C GLU A 10 -21.52 13.15 10.97
N LEU A 11 -21.72 14.17 11.80
CA LEU A 11 -20.68 14.76 12.62
C LEU A 11 -20.74 14.15 14.02
N CYS A 12 -19.73 13.36 14.35
CA CYS A 12 -19.61 12.72 15.65
C CYS A 12 -18.63 13.49 16.54
N SER A 13 -19.12 14.06 17.65
CA SER A 13 -18.29 14.63 18.70
C SER A 13 -18.23 13.64 19.85
N THR A 14 -17.18 12.81 19.88
CA THR A 14 -16.96 11.68 20.81
C THR A 14 -18.00 10.55 20.75
N LEU A 15 -17.56 9.36 21.18
CA LEU A 15 -17.99 7.99 20.85
C LEU A 15 -19.49 7.68 20.64
N ASN A 16 -20.42 8.51 21.11
CA ASN A 16 -21.85 8.20 21.13
C ASN A 16 -22.79 9.36 20.71
N ASN A 17 -22.27 10.51 20.26
CA ASN A 17 -23.12 11.63 19.85
C ASN A 17 -22.81 12.05 18.41
N CYS A 18 -23.50 11.41 17.47
CA CYS A 18 -23.43 11.72 16.05
C CYS A 18 -24.68 12.50 15.65
N GLN A 19 -24.47 13.72 15.16
CA GLN A 19 -25.56 14.55 14.62
C GLN A 19 -25.52 14.50 13.09
N HIS A 20 -26.70 14.30 12.50
CA HIS A 20 -26.86 14.44 11.06
C HIS A 20 -26.79 15.92 10.71
N VAL A 21 -25.86 16.28 9.83
CA VAL A 21 -25.73 17.63 9.31
C VAL A 21 -25.78 17.63 7.79
N GLU A 22 -26.35 18.70 7.25
CA GLU A 22 -26.34 18.96 5.82
C GLU A 22 -25.17 19.89 5.50
N LEU A 23 -24.13 19.35 4.88
CA LEU A 23 -23.00 20.15 4.43
C LEU A 23 -23.29 20.62 3.02
N LYS A 24 -23.43 21.94 2.87
CA LYS A 24 -23.47 22.61 1.58
C LYS A 24 -22.03 22.88 1.15
N LEU A 25 -21.54 22.11 0.19
CA LEU A 25 -20.20 22.29 -0.34
C LEU A 25 -20.22 22.90 -1.74
N PRO A 26 -19.30 23.82 -2.05
CA PRO A 26 -19.06 24.25 -3.41
C PRO A 26 -18.42 23.10 -4.22
N GLN A 27 -18.76 23.01 -5.50
CA GLN A 27 -18.30 21.93 -6.40
C GLN A 27 -16.77 21.68 -6.39
N ALA A 28 -15.96 22.72 -6.13
CA ALA A 28 -14.51 22.63 -6.05
C ALA A 28 -14.01 21.82 -4.83
N GLU A 29 -14.79 21.73 -3.75
CA GLU A 29 -14.44 20.94 -2.55
C GLU A 29 -14.94 19.50 -2.65
N LEU A 30 -15.96 19.25 -3.48
CA LEU A 30 -16.47 17.91 -3.76
C LEU A 30 -15.43 17.01 -4.43
N ALA A 31 -14.64 17.58 -5.35
CA ALA A 31 -13.53 16.89 -6.00
C ALA A 31 -12.47 16.43 -4.98
N LYS A 32 -12.23 17.21 -3.91
CA LYS A 32 -11.29 16.86 -2.84
C LYS A 32 -11.81 15.71 -1.99
N LEU A 33 -13.11 15.69 -1.68
CA LEU A 33 -13.74 14.59 -0.94
C LEU A 33 -13.75 13.29 -1.74
N GLN A 34 -13.98 13.36 -3.05
CA GLN A 34 -13.87 12.18 -3.94
C GLN A 34 -12.44 11.65 -4.00
N LEU A 35 -11.43 12.52 -4.09
CA LEU A 35 -10.03 12.11 -4.06
C LEU A 35 -9.65 11.40 -2.77
N VAL A 36 -10.14 11.87 -1.61
CA VAL A 36 -9.90 11.23 -0.31
C VAL A 36 -10.66 9.90 -0.17
N ALA A 37 -11.88 9.81 -0.72
CA ALA A 37 -12.65 8.57 -0.74
C ALA A 37 -12.00 7.51 -1.66
N THR A 38 -11.45 7.92 -2.80
CA THR A 38 -10.67 7.07 -3.69
C THR A 38 -9.31 6.69 -3.11
N SER A 39 -8.70 7.57 -2.30
CA SER A 39 -7.43 7.30 -1.62
C SER A 39 -7.59 6.54 -0.31
N LYS A 40 -8.74 5.91 -0.05
CA LYS A 40 -8.88 4.94 1.04
C LYS A 40 -7.99 3.77 0.67
N SER A 41 -6.71 3.92 1.02
CA SER A 41 -5.62 2.96 0.95
C SER A 41 -6.23 1.60 1.12
N GLU A 42 -6.22 0.79 0.05
CA GLU A 42 -6.37 -0.64 0.20
C GLU A 42 -5.45 -1.02 1.36
N THR A 43 -6.01 -1.62 2.40
CA THR A 43 -5.24 -2.12 3.52
C THR A 43 -4.34 -3.20 2.93
N ILE A 44 -3.10 -2.83 2.61
CA ILE A 44 -2.11 -3.72 2.02
C ILE A 44 -1.94 -4.87 3.01
N ASN A 45 -2.47 -6.03 2.65
CA ASN A 45 -2.40 -7.19 3.50
C ASN A 45 -1.04 -7.85 3.27
N TYR A 46 -0.05 -7.44 4.07
CA TYR A 46 1.32 -7.93 3.95
C TYR A 46 1.45 -9.46 4.08
N SER A 47 0.43 -10.12 4.64
CA SER A 47 0.33 -11.58 4.68
C SER A 47 0.41 -12.21 3.28
N ASP A 48 -0.18 -11.57 2.27
CA ASP A 48 -0.26 -12.10 0.90
C ASP A 48 1.10 -12.07 0.19
N TYR A 49 2.04 -11.25 0.67
CA TYR A 49 3.38 -11.10 0.08
C TYR A 49 4.43 -12.02 0.73
N THR A 50 4.08 -12.68 1.83
CA THR A 50 5.03 -13.51 2.59
C THR A 50 5.55 -14.68 1.76
N GLU A 51 4.66 -15.33 1.01
CA GLU A 51 5.02 -16.45 0.13
C GLU A 51 5.90 -15.99 -1.03
N PHE A 52 5.54 -14.88 -1.69
CA PHE A 52 6.34 -14.29 -2.75
C PHE A 52 7.74 -13.88 -2.26
N PHE A 53 7.82 -13.25 -1.08
CA PHE A 53 9.09 -12.89 -0.48
C PHE A 53 9.96 -14.12 -0.23
N LEU A 54 9.41 -15.18 0.36
CA LEU A 54 10.14 -16.42 0.64
C LEU A 54 10.65 -17.10 -0.63
N VAL A 55 9.80 -17.19 -1.66
CA VAL A 55 10.18 -17.80 -2.95
C VAL A 55 11.27 -16.99 -3.63
N SER A 56 11.10 -15.67 -3.76
CA SER A 56 12.10 -14.81 -4.40
C SER A 56 13.42 -14.82 -3.62
N PHE A 57 13.38 -14.69 -2.29
CA PHE A 57 14.57 -14.73 -1.45
C PHE A 57 15.31 -16.06 -1.56
N SER A 58 14.58 -17.18 -1.53
CA SER A 58 15.14 -18.53 -1.68
C SER A 58 15.89 -18.70 -3.01
N ILE A 59 15.28 -18.26 -4.12
CA ILE A 59 15.89 -18.38 -5.46
C ILE A 59 17.15 -17.52 -5.54
N THR A 60 17.07 -16.26 -5.11
CA THR A 60 18.22 -15.35 -5.11
C THR A 60 19.38 -15.88 -4.26
N LEU A 61 19.08 -16.39 -3.06
CA LEU A 61 20.08 -16.97 -2.17
C LEU A 61 20.72 -18.22 -2.79
N SER A 62 19.93 -19.07 -3.44
CA SER A 62 20.41 -20.27 -4.11
C SER A 62 21.39 -19.95 -5.23
N PHE A 63 21.06 -18.98 -6.09
CA PHE A 63 21.97 -18.53 -7.14
C PHE A 63 23.25 -17.92 -6.58
N TRP A 64 23.15 -17.13 -5.51
CA TRP A 64 24.32 -16.53 -4.87
C TRP A 64 25.26 -17.59 -4.29
N LEU A 65 24.71 -18.59 -3.61
CA LEU A 65 25.50 -19.72 -3.09
C LEU A 65 26.16 -20.51 -4.22
N LEU A 66 25.43 -20.79 -5.31
CA LEU A 66 25.98 -21.49 -6.47
C LEU A 66 27.13 -20.72 -7.11
N ALA A 67 26.96 -19.42 -7.33
CA ALA A 67 28.02 -18.56 -7.87
C ALA A 67 29.24 -18.53 -6.94
N LYS A 68 29.02 -18.47 -5.63
CA LYS A 68 30.08 -18.46 -4.63
C LYS A 68 30.85 -19.77 -4.58
N THR A 69 30.19 -20.92 -4.63
CA THR A 69 30.86 -22.23 -4.63
C THR A 69 31.68 -22.44 -5.90
N ILE A 70 31.14 -22.08 -7.07
CA ILE A 70 31.87 -22.14 -8.34
C ILE A 70 33.10 -21.22 -8.31
N GLY A 71 32.94 -19.98 -7.81
CA GLY A 71 34.05 -19.04 -7.68
C GLY A 71 35.17 -19.54 -6.76
N ILE A 72 34.81 -20.14 -5.62
CA ILE A 72 35.78 -20.77 -4.72
C ILE A 72 36.49 -21.93 -5.42
N MET A 73 35.75 -22.81 -6.10
CA MET A 73 36.33 -23.97 -6.77
C MET A 73 37.30 -23.55 -7.90
N LEU A 74 36.93 -22.57 -8.73
CA LEU A 74 37.83 -22.02 -9.74
C LEU A 74 39.08 -21.39 -9.13
N THR A 75 38.96 -20.75 -7.97
CA THR A 75 40.11 -20.16 -7.26
C THR A 75 41.06 -21.23 -6.73
N ILE A 76 40.51 -22.35 -6.25
CA ILE A 76 41.30 -23.51 -5.79
C ILE A 76 42.02 -24.14 -6.99
N ILE A 77 41.32 -24.42 -8.08
CA ILE A 77 41.91 -24.98 -9.31
C ILE A 77 43.01 -24.07 -9.86
N LYS A 78 42.80 -22.75 -9.88
CA LYS A 78 43.80 -21.79 -10.39
C LYS A 78 45.04 -21.66 -9.51
N LYS A 79 44.95 -22.06 -8.23
CA LYS A 79 46.07 -22.03 -7.28
C LYS A 79 46.84 -23.35 -7.19
N ALA A 80 46.26 -24.45 -7.67
CA ALA A 80 46.91 -25.76 -7.78
C ALA A 80 47.75 -25.84 -9.06
#